data_AF-A0A9J6GG48-F1
#
_entry.id   AF-A0A9J6GG48-F1
#
_cell.length_a   1.000
_cell.length_b   1.000
_cell.length_c   1.000
_cell.angle_alpha   90.00
_cell.angle_beta   90.00
_cell.angle_gamma   90.00
#
_symmetry.space_group_name_H-M   'P 1'
#
loop_
_entity.id
_entity.type
_entity.pdbx_description
1 polymer ?
#
loop_
_entity_poly.entity_id
_entity_poly.type
_entity_poly.pdbx_seq_one_letter_code
_entity_poly.pdbx_strand_id
1 'polypeptide(L)'
;METESPMQETVYGTTNEETHDVMSEKVQTLAGNIYQEFQRMIEKYDEDVVKELMPLVVNVLESLDLACMENQEHEVELELLREDNEQLVTQYEREKQLRKAAEQVIDACALMRRYQLWRT
;
A
#
# COMPACT_ATOMS: atom_id res chain seq x y z
N MET A 1 -41.47 -10.31 -1.91
CA MET A 1 -41.01 -9.52 -0.75
C MET A 1 -39.54 -9.27 -1.02
N GLU A 2 -39.28 -8.28 -1.87
CA GLU A 2 -37.94 -7.87 -2.26
C GLU A 2 -37.72 -6.53 -1.60
N THR A 3 -36.80 -6.49 -0.64
CA THR A 3 -36.26 -5.24 -0.11
C THR A 3 -34.78 -5.45 0.03
N GLU A 4 -34.08 -4.98 -0.98
CA GLU A 4 -32.62 -4.85 -1.06
C GLU A 4 -32.10 -4.01 0.12
N SER A 5 -30.95 -4.42 0.61
CA SER A 5 -30.19 -3.74 1.66
C SER A 5 -29.53 -2.49 1.10
N PRO A 6 -29.57 -1.31 1.74
CA PRO A 6 -28.72 -0.22 1.34
C PRO A 6 -27.33 -0.49 1.90
N MET A 7 -26.39 -0.87 1.04
CA MET A 7 -24.96 -0.79 1.33
C MET A 7 -24.64 0.68 1.61
N GLN A 8 -24.29 0.98 2.84
CA GLN A 8 -23.94 2.32 3.30
C GLN A 8 -22.49 2.57 2.87
N GLU A 9 -22.34 3.19 1.71
CA GLU A 9 -21.12 3.79 1.20
C GLU A 9 -20.58 4.76 2.25
N THR A 10 -19.55 4.33 2.99
CA THR A 10 -18.88 5.16 3.98
C THR A 10 -17.74 5.89 3.27
N VAL A 11 -18.07 6.97 2.58
CA VAL A 11 -17.11 7.99 2.15
C VAL A 11 -17.03 9.02 3.28
N TYR A 12 -15.94 8.96 4.04
CA TYR A 12 -15.44 10.05 4.89
C TYR A 12 -13.91 9.89 4.82
N GLY A 13 -13.13 10.73 4.18
CA GLY A 13 -13.24 12.15 3.90
C GLY A 13 -11.81 12.63 4.07
N THR A 14 -11.05 12.75 2.97
CA THR A 14 -9.69 13.29 2.96
C THR A 14 -9.76 14.76 3.35
N THR A 15 -9.78 15.02 4.65
CA THR A 15 -9.68 16.36 5.23
C THR A 15 -8.20 16.61 5.50
N ASN A 16 -7.41 16.75 4.43
CA ASN A 16 -6.01 17.17 4.51
C ASN A 16 -5.83 18.42 3.65
N GLU A 17 -6.68 19.42 3.85
CA GLU A 17 -6.29 20.80 3.55
C GLU A 17 -5.77 21.35 4.89
N GLU A 18 -4.46 21.60 4.97
CA GLU A 18 -3.69 21.99 6.18
C GLU A 18 -3.14 20.86 7.08
N THR A 19 -2.83 19.69 6.53
CA THR A 19 -1.69 18.95 7.11
C THR A 19 -0.43 19.69 6.71
N HIS A 20 0.18 20.40 7.67
CA HIS A 20 1.61 20.70 7.62
C HIS A 20 2.30 19.36 7.38
N ASP A 21 2.58 19.03 6.12
CA ASP A 21 3.23 17.77 5.76
C ASP A 21 4.50 17.68 6.58
N VAL A 22 4.56 16.67 7.43
CA VAL A 22 5.70 16.48 8.31
C VAL A 22 6.78 15.95 7.39
N MET A 23 7.61 16.87 6.90
CA MET A 23 8.77 16.58 6.06
C MET A 23 9.48 15.34 6.60
N SER A 24 9.84 14.42 5.71
CA SER A 24 10.47 13.16 6.09
C SER A 24 11.63 13.41 7.05
N GLU A 25 11.73 12.66 8.16
CA GLU A 25 12.79 12.81 9.16
C GLU A 25 14.20 12.79 8.52
N LYS A 26 14.35 12.02 7.44
CA LYS A 26 15.58 11.96 6.65
C LYS A 26 15.83 13.27 5.89
N VAL A 27 14.82 13.82 5.23
CA VAL A 27 14.90 15.11 4.52
C VAL A 27 15.13 16.24 5.50
N GLN A 28 14.50 16.20 6.68
CA GLN A 28 14.69 17.19 7.75
C GLN A 28 16.12 17.19 8.28
N THR A 29 16.68 16.01 8.54
CA THR A 29 18.08 15.87 8.96
C THR A 29 19.03 16.37 7.88
N LEU A 30 18.77 16.02 6.61
CA LEU A 30 19.59 16.44 5.49
C LEU A 30 19.56 17.96 5.29
N ALA A 31 18.36 18.56 5.31
CA ALA A 31 18.17 20.00 5.26
C ALA A 31 18.93 20.70 6.38
N GLY A 32 18.78 20.23 7.63
CA GLY A 32 19.51 20.76 8.78
C GLY A 32 21.03 20.76 8.58
N ASN A 33 21.59 19.66 8.08
CA ASN A 33 23.02 19.54 7.80
C ASN A 33 23.47 20.50 6.69
N ILE A 34 22.69 20.61 5.60
CA ILE A 34 23.02 21.51 4.48
C ILE A 34 22.97 22.98 4.93
N TYR A 35 21.95 23.37 5.68
CA TYR A 35 21.84 24.73 6.20
C TYR A 35 22.96 25.08 7.19
N GLN A 36 23.44 24.11 7.99
CA GLN A 36 24.63 24.33 8.83
C GLN A 36 25.89 24.58 8.02
N GLU A 37 26.10 23.86 6.91
CA GLU A 37 27.25 24.13 6.03
C GLU A 37 27.13 25.48 5.31
N PHE A 38 25.92 25.85 4.87
CA PHE A 38 25.66 27.18 4.32
C PHE A 38 25.98 28.28 5.33
N GLN A 39 25.61 28.12 6.59
CA GLN A 39 25.97 29.07 7.63
C GLN A 39 27.49 29.26 7.75
N ARG A 40 28.27 28.17 7.72
CA ARG A 40 29.75 28.25 7.73
C ARG A 40 30.32 28.91 6.47
N MET A 41 29.67 28.72 5.31
CA MET A 41 30.07 29.38 4.08
C MET A 41 29.81 30.89 4.15
N ILE A 42 28.65 31.31 4.66
CA ILE A 42 28.29 32.72 4.85
C ILE A 42 29.30 33.39 5.80
N GLU A 43 29.64 32.73 6.92
CA GLU A 43 30.63 33.24 7.89
C GLU A 43 32.01 33.48 7.29
N LYS A 44 32.41 32.70 6.28
CA LYS A 44 33.75 32.75 5.69
C LYS A 44 33.84 33.55 4.40
N TYR A 45 32.75 33.62 3.63
CA TYR A 45 32.74 34.11 2.25
C TYR A 45 31.61 35.10 1.93
N ASP A 46 30.80 35.51 2.91
CA ASP A 46 29.59 36.35 2.76
C ASP A 46 28.36 35.60 2.19
N GLU A 47 27.18 36.20 2.27
CA GLU A 47 25.88 35.64 1.87
C GLU A 47 25.74 35.47 0.35
N ASP A 48 26.40 36.32 -0.43
CA ASP A 48 26.28 36.31 -1.89
C ASP A 48 26.67 34.96 -2.52
N VAL A 49 27.53 34.15 -1.86
CA VAL A 49 27.96 32.84 -2.39
C VAL A 49 26.87 31.77 -2.33
N VAL A 50 25.87 31.91 -1.46
CA VAL A 50 24.77 30.94 -1.31
C VAL A 50 23.46 31.44 -1.90
N LYS A 51 23.33 32.74 -2.18
CA LYS A 51 22.08 33.39 -2.59
C LYS A 51 21.37 32.74 -3.77
N GLU A 52 22.11 32.39 -4.82
CA GLU A 52 21.56 31.72 -6.01
C GLU A 52 21.46 30.20 -5.84
N LEU A 53 22.26 29.62 -4.94
CA LEU A 53 22.29 28.18 -4.68
C LEU A 53 21.16 27.73 -3.74
N MET A 54 20.81 28.56 -2.77
CA MET A 54 19.79 28.27 -1.76
C MET A 54 18.42 27.90 -2.36
N PRO A 55 17.83 28.64 -3.32
CA PRO A 55 16.56 28.24 -3.93
C PRO A 55 16.67 26.92 -4.71
N LEU A 56 17.82 26.60 -5.30
CA LEU A 56 18.02 25.33 -5.98
C LEU A 56 18.05 24.17 -4.99
N VAL A 57 18.73 24.33 -3.87
CA VAL A 57 18.77 23.32 -2.80
C VAL A 57 17.42 23.13 -2.14
N VAL A 58 16.68 24.22 -1.87
CA VAL A 58 15.31 24.15 -1.36
C VAL A 58 14.43 23.34 -2.31
N ASN A 59 14.44 23.67 -3.61
CA ASN A 59 13.65 22.94 -4.61
C ASN A 59 14.02 21.44 -4.68
N VAL A 60 15.31 21.10 -4.55
CA VAL A 60 15.75 19.70 -4.50
C VAL A 60 15.24 18.99 -3.23
N LEU A 61 15.27 19.66 -2.07
CA LEU A 61 14.77 19.10 -0.82
C LEU A 61 13.24 18.93 -0.85
N GLU A 62 12.51 19.89 -1.40
CA GLU A 62 11.05 19.81 -1.61
C GLU A 62 10.71 18.67 -2.57
N SER A 63 11.41 18.56 -3.69
CA SER A 63 11.22 17.45 -4.66
C SER A 63 11.52 16.09 -4.03
N LEU A 64 12.55 16.01 -3.19
CA LEU A 64 12.90 14.79 -2.47
C LEU A 64 11.84 14.42 -1.43
N ASP A 65 11.28 15.40 -0.74
CA ASP A 65 10.22 15.18 0.25
C ASP A 65 8.95 14.64 -0.41
N LEU A 66 8.52 15.25 -1.52
CA LEU A 66 7.42 14.75 -2.34
C LEU A 66 7.66 13.32 -2.81
N ALA A 67 8.85 13.02 -3.34
CA ALA A 67 9.20 11.66 -3.76
C ALA A 67 9.19 10.67 -2.59
N CYS A 68 9.59 11.10 -1.39
CA CYS A 68 9.52 10.26 -0.18
C CYS A 68 8.07 9.97 0.22
N MET A 69 7.19 10.97 0.13
CA MET A 69 5.77 10.81 0.40
C MET A 69 5.09 9.88 -0.59
N GLU A 70 5.26 10.11 -1.90
CA GLU A 70 4.70 9.25 -2.96
C GLU A 70 5.18 7.81 -2.78
N ASN A 71 6.46 7.62 -2.47
CA ASN A 71 7.01 6.28 -2.25
C ASN A 71 6.42 5.60 -1.00
N GLN A 72 6.13 6.35 0.06
CA GLN A 72 5.46 5.81 1.26
C GLN A 72 4.02 5.40 0.95
N GLU A 73 3.29 6.20 0.17
CA GLU A 73 1.94 5.87 -0.29
C GLU A 73 1.94 4.58 -1.13
N HIS A 74 2.85 4.48 -2.10
CA HIS A 74 2.99 3.27 -2.91
C HIS A 74 3.39 2.04 -2.09
N GLU A 75 4.21 2.18 -1.05
CA GLU A 75 4.57 1.08 -0.16
C GLU A 75 3.33 0.57 0.60
N VAL A 76 2.47 1.47 1.07
CA VAL A 76 1.20 1.10 1.72
C VAL A 76 0.26 0.41 0.73
N GLU A 77 0.11 0.94 -0.48
CA GLU A 77 -0.72 0.33 -1.52
C GLU A 77 -0.24 -1.09 -1.87
N LEU A 78 1.07 -1.27 -2.04
CA LEU A 78 1.67 -2.58 -2.30
C LEU A 78 1.39 -3.59 -1.18
N GLU A 79 1.44 -3.15 0.08
CA GLU A 79 1.19 -4.03 1.22
C GLU A 79 -0.28 -4.44 1.29
N LEU A 80 -1.22 -3.53 1.01
CA LEU A 80 -2.65 -3.84 0.90
C LEU A 80 -2.92 -4.85 -0.21
N LEU A 81 -2.31 -4.68 -1.38
CA LEU A 81 -2.45 -5.60 -2.50
C LEU A 81 -1.87 -6.99 -2.19
N ARG A 82 -0.77 -7.05 -1.42
CA ARG A 82 -0.20 -8.32 -0.95
C ARG A 82 -1.14 -9.03 0.01
N GLU A 83 -1.72 -8.30 0.96
CA GLU A 83 -2.68 -8.85 1.92
C GLU A 83 -3.92 -9.41 1.20
N ASP A 84 -4.50 -8.66 0.26
CA ASP A 84 -5.62 -9.13 -0.56
C ASP A 84 -5.26 -10.38 -1.36
N ASN A 85 -4.07 -10.42 -1.96
CA ASN A 85 -3.61 -11.58 -2.70
C ASN A 85 -3.49 -12.83 -1.82
N GLU A 86 -2.94 -12.70 -0.61
CA GLU A 86 -2.82 -13.80 0.35
C GLU A 86 -4.20 -14.34 0.76
N GLN A 87 -5.16 -13.45 0.99
CA GLN A 87 -6.54 -13.84 1.27
C GLN A 87 -7.17 -14.60 0.10
N LEU A 88 -6.99 -14.10 -1.14
CA LEU A 88 -7.49 -14.76 -2.35
C LEU A 88 -6.89 -16.15 -2.54
N VAL A 89 -5.58 -16.31 -2.32
CA VAL A 89 -4.91 -17.62 -2.39
C VAL A 89 -5.49 -18.58 -1.36
N THR A 90 -5.66 -18.14 -0.11
CA THR A 90 -6.23 -18.97 0.96
C THR A 90 -7.65 -19.43 0.63
N GLN A 91 -8.48 -18.53 0.10
CA GLN A 91 -9.85 -18.85 -0.31
C GLN A 91 -9.86 -19.83 -1.49
N TYR A 92 -9.02 -19.60 -2.50
CA TYR A 92 -8.87 -20.49 -3.63
C TYR A 92 -8.46 -21.91 -3.21
N GLU A 93 -7.49 -22.05 -2.31
CA GLU A 93 -7.05 -23.35 -1.82
C GLU A 93 -8.16 -24.10 -1.08
N ARG A 94 -8.92 -23.39 -0.25
CA ARG A 94 -10.09 -23.95 0.45
C ARG A 94 -11.15 -24.45 -0.53
N GLU A 95 -11.51 -23.64 -1.52
CA GLU A 95 -12.52 -24.03 -2.51
C GLU A 95 -12.06 -25.22 -3.35
N LYS A 96 -10.79 -25.22 -3.76
CA LYS A 96 -10.17 -26.34 -4.48
C LYS A 96 -10.23 -27.64 -3.68
N GLN A 97 -10.02 -27.60 -2.37
CA GLN A 97 -10.14 -28.78 -1.50
C GLN A 97 -11.59 -29.27 -1.39
N LEU A 98 -12.54 -28.35 -1.19
CA LEU A 98 -13.97 -28.68 -1.13
C LEU A 98 -14.45 -29.32 -2.44
N ARG A 99 -14.00 -28.81 -3.58
CA ARG A 99 -14.33 -29.35 -4.90
C ARG A 99 -13.84 -30.79 -5.06
N LYS A 100 -12.58 -31.06 -4.71
CA LYS A 100 -12.02 -32.43 -4.72
C LYS A 100 -12.79 -33.38 -3.81
N ALA A 101 -13.16 -32.93 -2.61
CA ALA A 101 -13.93 -33.75 -1.68
C ALA A 101 -15.32 -34.09 -2.23
N ALA A 102 -16.00 -33.12 -2.86
CA ALA A 102 -17.30 -33.34 -3.49
C ALA A 102 -17.20 -34.35 -4.66
N GLU A 103 -16.17 -34.26 -5.50
CA GLU A 103 -15.93 -35.20 -6.60
C GLU A 103 -15.72 -36.64 -6.08
N GLN A 104 -14.94 -36.82 -5.02
CA GLN A 104 -14.75 -38.14 -4.38
C GLN A 104 -16.07 -38.74 -3.85
N VAL A 105 -16.92 -37.91 -3.25
CA VAL A 105 -18.23 -38.35 -2.75
C VAL A 105 -19.14 -38.78 -3.91
N ILE A 106 -19.14 -38.04 -5.01
CA ILE A 106 -19.91 -38.38 -6.21
C ILE A 106 -19.44 -39.71 -6.79
N ASP A 107 -18.13 -39.91 -6.92
CA ASP A 107 -17.55 -41.16 -7.43
C ASP A 107 -17.89 -42.35 -6.54
N ALA A 108 -17.79 -42.18 -5.21
CA ALA A 108 -18.17 -43.20 -4.24
C ALA A 108 -19.67 -43.55 -4.35
N CYS A 109 -20.54 -42.55 -4.49
CA CYS A 109 -21.98 -42.77 -4.68
C CYS A 109 -22.27 -43.52 -5.99
N ALA A 110 -21.58 -43.18 -7.08
CA ALA A 110 -21.72 -43.87 -8.36
C ALA A 110 -21.27 -45.34 -8.28
N LEU A 111 -20.16 -45.63 -7.58
CA LEU A 111 -19.70 -46.98 -7.31
C LEU A 111 -20.69 -47.79 -6.47
N MET A 112 -21.22 -47.20 -5.39
CA MET A 112 -22.22 -47.85 -4.55
C MET A 112 -23.49 -48.21 -5.33
N ARG A 113 -23.99 -47.30 -6.18
CA ARG A 113 -25.14 -47.57 -7.05
C ARG A 113 -24.88 -48.72 -8.02
N ARG A 114 -23.70 -48.75 -8.66
CA ARG A 114 -23.32 -49.85 -9.55
C ARG A 114 -23.24 -51.19 -8.81
N TYR A 115 -22.67 -51.19 -7.61
CA TYR A 115 -22.59 -52.40 -6.78
C TYR A 115 -23.98 -52.90 -6.37
N GLN A 116 -24.88 -51.99 -5.99
CA GLN A 116 -26.27 -52.35 -5.67
C GLN A 116 -27.00 -52.93 -6.87
N LEU A 117 -26.84 -52.34 -8.07
CA LEU A 117 -27.40 -52.86 -9.32
C LEU A 117 -26.85 -54.23 -9.70
N TRP A 118 -25.55 -54.47 -9.50
CA TRP A 118 -24.95 -55.78 -9.78
C TRP A 118 -25.44 -56.87 -8.82
N ARG A 119 -25.84 -56.48 -7.61
CA ARG A 119 -26.31 -57.40 -6.58
C ARG A 119 -27.78 -57.82 -6.74
N THR A 120 -28.59 -57.02 -7.44
CA THR A 120 -30.02 -57.31 -7.74
C THR A 120 -30.16 -58.04 -9.06
#